data_AF-K2G7U3-F1
#
_entry.id   AF-K2G7U3-F1
#
_cell.length_a   1.000
_cell.length_b   1.000
_cell.length_c   1.000
_cell.angle_alpha   90.00
_cell.angle_beta   90.00
_cell.angle_gamma   90.00
#
_symmetry.space_group_name_H-M   'P 1'
#
loop_
_entity.id
_entity.type
_entity.pdbx_description
1 polymer ?
#
loop_
_entity_poly.entity_id
_entity_poly.type
_entity_poly.pdbx_seq_one_letter_code
_entity_poly.pdbx_strand_id
1 'polypeptide(L)'
;MVGYVMVTTNPPVGEAMIRSVLPEDFGVLVLPVITLVGGTVGGYITFAGAHRLIDRGFKGEEALPLVTKAANFGILTTGVMRVFLFLAVLGVVAAGYTLDEGNPAASVFQVALGDVGYKIFGVVLWSAAISSFIGSAYTSVSFVRSFHPQLEKYYKWLIVGFIAFSTIIFAIVGEPVTLLIIAGSVNGLILPLTLGSVLLASRKKSVVGEYKHPAWMLIFGIVAVVVTVVAGVLSLQGIAGLWQG
;
A
#
# COMPACT_ATOMS: atom_id res chain seq x y z
N MET A 1 14.48 15.32 -0.12
CA MET A 1 14.97 14.70 1.14
C MET A 1 15.46 13.29 0.93
N VAL A 2 14.61 12.30 0.63
CA VAL A 2 15.04 10.89 0.50
C VAL A 2 16.18 10.71 -0.51
N GLY A 3 16.07 11.30 -1.71
CA GLY A 3 17.15 11.23 -2.70
C GLY A 3 18.46 11.88 -2.23
N TYR A 4 18.38 12.97 -1.46
CA TYR A 4 19.56 13.59 -0.86
C TYR A 4 20.21 12.65 0.16
N VAL A 5 19.42 12.09 1.07
CA VAL A 5 19.89 11.10 2.05
C VAL A 5 20.57 9.93 1.35
N MET A 6 19.91 9.35 0.34
CA MET A 6 20.46 8.25 -0.46
C MET A 6 21.80 8.60 -1.11
N VAL A 7 21.97 9.81 -1.64
CA VAL A 7 23.26 10.22 -2.22
C VAL A 7 24.31 10.42 -1.12
N THR A 8 23.96 11.02 0.01
CA THR A 8 24.90 11.30 1.10
C THR A 8 25.37 10.06 1.85
N THR A 9 24.53 9.01 1.92
CA THR A 9 24.86 7.77 2.61
C THR A 9 25.65 6.78 1.74
N ASN A 10 25.93 7.15 0.49
CA ASN A 10 26.73 6.39 -0.47
C ASN A 10 26.48 4.87 -0.43
N PRO A 11 25.24 4.41 -0.66
CA PRO A 11 24.89 3.01 -0.55
C PRO A 11 25.64 2.16 -1.60
N PRO A 12 25.87 0.88 -1.32
CA PRO A 12 26.49 -0.05 -2.28
C PRO A 12 25.49 -0.41 -3.40
N VAL A 13 25.23 0.53 -4.32
CA VAL A 13 24.25 0.39 -5.41
C VAL A 13 24.59 -0.79 -6.33
N GLY A 14 25.88 -1.02 -6.61
CA GLY A 14 26.33 -2.14 -7.43
C GLY A 14 25.91 -3.50 -6.84
N GLU A 15 26.18 -3.69 -5.55
CA GLU A 15 25.77 -4.90 -4.82
C GLU A 15 24.25 -5.02 -4.79
N ALA A 16 23.53 -3.93 -4.48
CA ALA A 16 22.08 -3.92 -4.48
C ALA A 16 21.47 -4.34 -5.83
N MET A 17 22.04 -3.90 -6.96
CA MET A 17 21.60 -4.30 -8.29
C MET A 17 21.83 -5.79 -8.55
N ILE A 18 23.00 -6.32 -8.18
CA ILE A 18 23.31 -7.75 -8.33
C ILE A 18 22.33 -8.60 -7.51
N ARG A 19 22.14 -8.27 -6.23
CA ARG A 19 21.26 -9.01 -5.32
C ARG A 19 19.78 -8.88 -5.64
N SER A 20 19.38 -7.83 -6.36
CA SER A 20 18.01 -7.69 -6.86
C SER A 20 17.63 -8.75 -7.90
N VAL A 21 18.62 -9.28 -8.63
CA VAL A 21 18.41 -10.31 -9.66
C VAL A 21 18.86 -11.68 -9.17
N LEU A 22 19.97 -11.74 -8.45
CA LEU A 22 20.57 -12.96 -7.92
C LEU A 22 20.80 -12.82 -6.40
N PRO A 23 19.75 -13.03 -5.58
CA PRO A 23 19.88 -13.03 -4.14
C PRO A 23 20.69 -14.24 -3.64
N GLU A 24 21.33 -14.10 -2.47
CA GLU A 24 22.08 -15.20 -1.85
C GLU A 24 21.19 -16.34 -1.41
N ASP A 25 20.04 -15.96 -0.83
CA ASP A 25 19.05 -16.89 -0.32
C ASP A 25 17.66 -16.41 -0.74
N PHE A 26 17.03 -17.16 -1.63
CA PHE A 26 15.66 -16.89 -2.05
C PHE A 26 14.65 -17.08 -0.93
N GLY A 27 14.89 -18.01 0.01
CA GLY A 27 14.02 -18.33 1.13
C GLY A 27 13.86 -17.18 2.11
N VAL A 28 14.95 -16.50 2.46
CA VAL A 28 14.94 -15.34 3.38
C VAL A 28 14.15 -14.15 2.79
N LEU A 29 14.11 -14.03 1.46
CA LEU A 29 13.39 -12.95 0.78
C LEU A 29 11.89 -13.19 0.62
N VAL A 30 11.41 -14.44 0.80
CA VAL A 30 9.98 -14.77 0.63
C VAL A 30 9.10 -13.90 1.52
N LEU A 31 9.40 -13.83 2.82
CA LEU A 31 8.59 -13.09 3.79
C LEU A 31 8.63 -11.56 3.56
N PRO A 32 9.81 -10.91 3.37
CA PRO A 32 9.88 -9.50 3.01
C PRO A 32 9.15 -9.17 1.70
N VAL A 33 9.28 -9.99 0.66
CA VAL A 33 8.60 -9.78 -0.62
C VAL A 33 7.08 -9.86 -0.45
N ILE A 34 6.58 -10.91 0.23
CA ILE A 34 5.15 -11.05 0.54
C ILE A 34 4.65 -9.85 1.33
N THR A 35 5.40 -9.40 2.34
CA THR A 35 5.05 -8.25 3.19
C THR A 35 5.00 -6.95 2.38
N LEU A 36 5.99 -6.72 1.51
CA LEU A 36 6.04 -5.55 0.62
C LEU A 36 4.89 -5.54 -0.38
N VAL A 37 4.54 -6.70 -0.94
CA VAL A 37 3.39 -6.86 -1.85
C VAL A 37 2.10 -6.58 -1.09
N GLY A 38 1.86 -7.24 0.05
CA GLY A 38 0.68 -7.04 0.88
C GLY A 38 0.48 -5.59 1.33
N GLY A 39 1.58 -4.88 1.64
CA GLY A 39 1.57 -3.47 2.01
C GLY A 39 1.31 -2.50 0.84
N THR A 40 1.49 -2.92 -0.42
CA THR A 40 1.22 -2.07 -1.61
C THR A 40 -0.15 -2.26 -2.21
N VAL A 41 -0.60 -3.51 -2.28
CA VAL A 41 -1.77 -3.90 -3.08
C VAL A 41 -3.01 -3.99 -2.17
N GLY A 42 -3.07 -3.19 -1.11
CA GLY A 42 -4.17 -3.26 -0.14
C GLY A 42 -5.55 -3.19 -0.80
N GLY A 43 -6.49 -3.99 -0.32
CA GLY A 43 -7.77 -4.25 -0.97
C GLY A 43 -8.54 -2.98 -1.34
N TYR A 44 -8.49 -1.93 -0.51
CA TYR A 44 -9.16 -0.65 -0.81
C TYR A 44 -8.40 0.22 -1.83
N ILE A 45 -7.07 0.16 -1.87
CA ILE A 45 -6.23 1.02 -2.73
C ILE A 45 -6.55 0.79 -4.20
N THR A 46 -6.81 -0.47 -4.58
CA THR A 46 -7.22 -0.87 -5.92
C THR A 46 -8.47 -0.13 -6.41
N PHE A 47 -9.39 0.21 -5.50
CA PHE A 47 -10.65 0.90 -5.84
C PHE A 47 -10.59 2.41 -5.61
N ALA A 48 -9.74 2.88 -4.69
CA ALA A 48 -9.64 4.29 -4.33
C ALA A 48 -9.37 5.19 -5.56
N GLY A 49 -8.45 4.78 -6.44
CA GLY A 49 -8.16 5.51 -7.67
C GLY A 49 -9.31 5.43 -8.68
N ALA A 50 -9.86 4.23 -8.90
CA ALA A 50 -10.93 3.98 -9.86
C ALA A 50 -12.20 4.75 -9.51
N HIS A 51 -12.65 4.71 -8.24
CA HIS A 51 -13.84 5.42 -7.79
C HIS A 51 -13.71 6.94 -7.95
N ARG A 52 -12.54 7.51 -7.66
CA ARG A 52 -12.29 8.96 -7.87
C ARG A 52 -12.35 9.37 -9.34
N LEU A 53 -11.89 8.51 -10.26
CA LEU A 53 -11.96 8.77 -11.69
C LEU A 53 -13.40 8.68 -12.19
N ILE A 54 -14.14 7.66 -11.74
CA ILE A 54 -15.57 7.46 -12.03
C ILE A 54 -16.40 8.66 -11.54
N ASP A 55 -16.12 9.16 -10.33
CA ASP A 55 -16.78 10.33 -9.74
C ASP A 55 -16.55 11.62 -10.52
N ARG A 56 -15.40 11.72 -11.19
CA ARG A 56 -15.06 12.83 -12.08
C ARG A 56 -15.60 12.65 -13.50
N GLY A 57 -16.37 11.59 -13.75
CA GLY A 57 -16.97 11.31 -15.05
C GLY A 57 -16.09 10.54 -16.02
N PHE A 58 -14.88 10.12 -15.64
CA PHE A 58 -14.00 9.33 -16.50
C PHE A 58 -14.45 7.87 -16.51
N LYS A 59 -15.18 7.48 -17.57
CA LYS A 59 -15.73 6.12 -17.75
C LYS A 59 -15.65 5.71 -19.22
N GLY A 60 -15.77 4.41 -19.49
CA GLY A 60 -15.74 3.86 -20.84
C GLY A 60 -14.35 3.75 -21.46
N GLU A 61 -14.30 3.26 -22.70
CA GLU A 61 -13.04 3.00 -23.42
C GLU A 61 -12.26 4.28 -23.73
N GLU A 62 -12.94 5.42 -23.93
CA GLU A 62 -12.33 6.72 -24.19
C GLU A 62 -11.43 7.20 -23.04
N ALA A 63 -11.72 6.76 -21.80
CA ALA A 63 -10.91 7.09 -20.63
C ALA A 63 -9.65 6.22 -20.50
N LEU A 64 -9.51 5.13 -21.27
CA LEU A 64 -8.41 4.16 -21.13
C LEU A 64 -7.02 4.79 -21.19
N PRO A 65 -6.71 5.72 -22.12
CA PRO A 65 -5.39 6.35 -22.17
C PRO A 65 -5.07 7.13 -20.88
N LEU A 66 -6.06 7.86 -20.35
CA LEU A 66 -5.92 8.62 -19.12
C LEU A 66 -5.75 7.71 -17.90
N VAL A 67 -6.60 6.69 -17.78
CA VAL A 67 -6.55 5.71 -16.67
C VAL A 67 -5.22 4.98 -16.67
N THR A 68 -4.76 4.52 -17.83
CA THR A 68 -3.49 3.82 -17.99
C THR A 68 -2.31 4.72 -17.64
N LYS A 69 -2.32 5.98 -18.12
CA LYS A 69 -1.27 6.95 -17.78
C LYS A 69 -1.23 7.26 -16.28
N ALA A 70 -2.39 7.47 -15.66
CA ALA A 70 -2.50 7.73 -14.24
C ALA A 70 -2.01 6.54 -13.40
N ALA A 71 -2.41 5.32 -13.76
CA ALA A 71 -1.97 4.10 -13.10
C ALA A 71 -0.45 3.90 -13.24
N ASN A 72 0.10 4.03 -14.45
CA ASN A 72 1.53 3.89 -14.69
C ASN A 72 2.34 4.94 -13.93
N PHE A 73 1.90 6.20 -13.92
CA PHE A 73 2.58 7.25 -13.17
C PHE A 73 2.56 6.98 -11.67
N GLY A 74 1.44 6.51 -11.13
CA GLY A 74 1.32 6.13 -9.72
C GLY A 74 2.23 4.96 -9.35
N ILE A 75 2.24 3.91 -10.17
CA ILE A 75 3.07 2.71 -9.96
C ILE A 75 4.55 3.06 -10.05
N LEU A 76 4.98 3.75 -11.11
CA LEU A 76 6.37 4.11 -11.34
C LEU A 76 6.88 5.07 -10.26
N THR A 77 6.11 6.10 -9.90
CA THR A 77 6.50 7.02 -8.83
C THR A 77 6.66 6.29 -7.50
N THR A 78 5.73 5.38 -7.18
CA THR A 78 5.82 4.55 -5.97
C THR A 78 7.05 3.64 -6.00
N GLY A 79 7.34 3.01 -7.14
CA GLY A 79 8.51 2.16 -7.33
C GLY A 79 9.82 2.93 -7.15
N VAL A 80 9.97 4.07 -7.80
CA VAL A 80 11.16 4.94 -7.68
C VAL A 80 11.37 5.39 -6.23
N MET A 81 10.31 5.84 -5.56
CA MET A 81 10.40 6.27 -4.16
C MET A 81 10.78 5.11 -3.24
N ARG A 82 10.30 3.89 -3.50
CA ARG A 82 10.69 2.69 -2.74
C ARG A 82 12.16 2.35 -2.92
N VAL A 83 12.67 2.41 -4.14
CA VAL A 83 14.10 2.19 -4.41
C VAL A 83 14.94 3.24 -3.68
N PHE A 84 14.54 4.51 -3.73
CA PHE A 84 15.26 5.59 -3.05
C PHE A 84 15.26 5.42 -1.53
N LEU A 85 14.11 5.04 -0.94
CA LEU A 85 14.01 4.74 0.49
C LEU A 85 14.86 3.53 0.87
N PHE A 86 14.79 2.44 0.09
CA PHE A 86 15.60 1.25 0.32
C PHE A 86 17.10 1.57 0.30
N LEU A 87 17.56 2.30 -0.73
CA LEU A 87 18.96 2.69 -0.86
C LEU A 87 19.39 3.66 0.24
N ALA A 88 18.52 4.58 0.67
CA ALA A 88 18.79 5.46 1.81
C ALA A 88 19.04 4.65 3.10
N VAL A 89 18.15 3.71 3.41
CA VAL A 89 18.27 2.81 4.58
C VAL A 89 19.51 1.94 4.46
N LEU A 90 19.72 1.31 3.29
CA LEU A 90 20.87 0.46 3.02
C LEU A 90 22.19 1.21 3.21
N GLY A 91 22.29 2.46 2.76
CA GLY A 91 23.49 3.27 2.93
C GLY A 91 23.80 3.55 4.40
N VAL A 92 22.78 3.88 5.21
CA VAL A 92 22.96 4.09 6.66
C VAL A 92 23.44 2.81 7.34
N VAL A 93 22.80 1.67 7.05
CA VAL A 93 23.16 0.38 7.67
C VAL A 93 24.53 -0.10 7.20
N ALA A 94 24.84 0.02 5.91
CA ALA A 94 26.13 -0.38 5.33
C ALA A 94 27.29 0.49 5.83
N ALA A 95 27.03 1.74 6.20
CA ALA A 95 28.00 2.61 6.87
C ALA A 95 28.25 2.25 8.34
N GLY A 96 27.58 1.22 8.87
CA GLY A 96 27.78 0.71 10.23
C GLY A 96 26.93 1.39 11.30
N TYR A 97 25.97 2.24 10.92
CA TYR A 97 25.05 2.84 11.88
C TYR A 97 23.94 1.87 12.27
N THR A 98 23.68 1.78 13.56
CA THR A 98 22.53 1.04 14.10
C THR A 98 21.30 1.93 14.08
N LEU A 99 20.18 1.41 13.57
CA LEU A 99 18.90 2.10 13.60
C LEU A 99 18.29 2.02 15.00
N ASP A 100 17.64 3.10 15.44
CA ASP A 100 16.91 3.12 16.70
C ASP A 100 15.69 2.19 16.62
N GLU A 101 15.61 1.18 17.49
CA GLU A 101 14.50 0.22 17.54
C GLU A 101 13.14 0.89 17.82
N GLY A 102 13.14 2.00 18.56
CA GLY A 102 11.91 2.77 18.86
C GLY A 102 11.41 3.59 17.68
N ASN A 103 12.30 3.98 16.77
CA ASN A 103 11.93 4.70 15.55
C ASN A 103 12.92 4.47 14.38
N PRO A 104 12.90 3.26 13.77
CA PRO A 104 13.90 2.90 12.75
C PRO A 104 13.81 3.79 11.52
N ALA A 105 12.59 4.23 11.17
CA ALA A 105 12.39 5.05 9.97
C ALA A 105 12.96 6.46 10.15
N ALA A 106 12.73 7.11 11.29
CA ALA A 106 13.24 8.47 11.52
C ALA A 106 14.76 8.50 11.74
N SER A 107 15.31 7.46 12.38
CA SER A 107 16.76 7.38 12.66
C SER A 107 17.60 7.37 11.38
N VAL A 108 17.12 6.78 10.28
CA VAL A 108 17.78 6.87 8.96
C VAL A 108 18.00 8.33 8.53
N PHE A 109 16.97 9.16 8.67
CA PHE A 109 17.05 10.57 8.30
C PHE A 109 17.83 11.38 9.33
N GLN A 110 17.78 11.00 10.60
CA GLN A 110 18.55 11.64 11.66
C GLN A 110 20.05 11.40 11.50
N VAL A 111 20.47 10.18 11.17
CA VAL A 111 21.89 9.87 10.91
C VAL A 111 22.43 10.70 9.75
N ALA A 112 21.66 10.83 8.67
CA ALA A 112 22.13 11.54 7.47
C ALA A 112 22.03 13.07 7.53
N LEU A 113 21.10 13.63 8.33
CA LEU A 113 20.75 15.05 8.31
C LEU A 113 20.67 15.69 9.71
N GLY A 114 21.02 14.96 10.77
CA GLY A 114 20.85 15.39 12.16
C GLY A 114 19.39 15.61 12.55
N ASP A 115 19.17 16.39 13.60
CA ASP A 115 17.84 16.67 14.15
C ASP A 115 16.90 17.38 13.16
N VAL A 116 17.46 18.09 12.18
CA VAL A 116 16.68 18.70 11.09
C VAL A 116 16.03 17.61 10.23
N GLY A 117 16.78 16.56 9.86
CA GLY A 117 16.26 15.41 9.14
C GLY A 117 15.15 14.69 9.90
N TYR A 118 15.37 14.47 11.20
CA TYR A 118 14.38 13.88 12.09
C TYR A 118 13.05 14.66 12.08
N LYS A 119 13.11 15.99 12.27
CA LYS A 119 11.93 16.85 12.31
C LYS A 119 11.21 16.91 10.95
N ILE A 120 11.95 17.06 9.85
CA ILE A 120 11.36 17.09 8.50
C ILE A 120 10.70 15.75 8.18
N PHE A 121 11.34 14.63 8.51
CA PHE A 121 10.75 13.30 8.35
C PHE A 121 9.45 13.16 9.13
N GLY A 122 9.39 13.66 10.36
CA GLY A 122 8.15 13.72 11.14
C GLY A 122 7.02 14.48 10.42
N VAL A 123 7.31 15.66 9.86
CA VAL A 123 6.32 16.44 9.09
C VAL A 123 5.87 15.70 7.83
N VAL A 124 6.79 15.03 7.12
CA VAL A 124 6.48 14.22 5.93
C VAL A 124 5.58 13.04 6.31
N LEU A 125 5.91 12.32 7.38
CA LEU A 125 5.14 11.18 7.86
C LEU A 125 3.73 11.61 8.30
N TRP A 126 3.63 12.73 9.02
CA TRP A 126 2.35 13.33 9.40
C TRP A 126 1.49 13.71 8.20
N SER A 127 2.09 14.37 7.19
CA SER A 127 1.41 14.74 5.95
C SER A 127 0.93 13.51 5.17
N ALA A 128 1.76 12.46 5.10
CA ALA A 128 1.43 11.19 4.48
C ALA A 128 0.25 10.51 5.20
N ALA A 129 0.26 10.51 6.54
CA ALA A 129 -0.83 9.96 7.35
C ALA A 129 -2.16 10.68 7.08
N ILE A 130 -2.16 12.02 7.01
CA ILE A 130 -3.37 12.80 6.71
C ILE A 130 -3.96 12.43 5.35
N SER A 131 -3.12 12.42 4.31
CA SER A 131 -3.57 12.07 2.97
C SER A 131 -4.15 10.64 2.90
N SER A 132 -3.60 9.73 3.70
CA SER A 132 -3.96 8.31 3.70
C SER A 132 -5.29 8.04 4.40
N PHE A 133 -5.52 8.60 5.60
CA PHE A 133 -6.78 8.33 6.31
C PHE A 133 -7.98 8.97 5.61
N ILE A 134 -7.82 10.17 5.03
CA ILE A 134 -8.89 10.80 4.22
C ILE A 134 -9.19 9.94 2.99
N GLY A 135 -8.16 9.42 2.33
CA GLY A 135 -8.32 8.54 1.17
C GLY A 135 -9.01 7.22 1.51
N SER A 136 -8.64 6.61 2.64
CA SER A 136 -9.27 5.40 3.16
C SER A 136 -10.75 5.64 3.49
N ALA A 137 -11.07 6.69 4.25
CA ALA A 137 -12.44 7.03 4.61
C ALA A 137 -13.33 7.31 3.39
N TYR A 138 -12.83 8.08 2.41
CA TYR A 138 -13.54 8.30 1.15
C TYR A 138 -13.83 6.98 0.43
N THR A 139 -12.84 6.08 0.34
CA THR A 139 -12.99 4.82 -0.38
C THR A 139 -14.00 3.91 0.32
N SER A 140 -13.92 3.79 1.64
CA SER A 140 -14.90 3.04 2.45
C SER A 140 -16.33 3.54 2.23
N VAL A 141 -16.55 4.86 2.26
CA VAL A 141 -17.87 5.45 2.04
C VAL A 141 -18.32 5.30 0.59
N SER A 142 -17.42 5.33 -0.40
CA SER A 142 -17.77 5.16 -1.81
C SER A 142 -18.39 3.79 -2.12
N PHE A 143 -17.99 2.74 -1.39
CA PHE A 143 -18.66 1.44 -1.47
C PHE A 143 -20.06 1.50 -0.88
N VAL A 144 -20.22 2.12 0.30
CA VAL A 144 -21.50 2.17 1.04
C VAL A 144 -22.53 3.05 0.33
N ARG A 145 -22.12 4.20 -0.20
CA ARG A 145 -23.06 5.16 -0.81
C ARG A 145 -23.76 4.64 -2.06
N SER A 146 -23.15 3.66 -2.74
CA SER A 146 -23.71 3.01 -3.94
C SER A 146 -24.93 2.13 -3.64
N PHE A 147 -25.21 1.80 -2.37
CA PHE A 147 -26.33 0.95 -1.98
C PHE A 147 -27.67 1.68 -1.86
N HIS A 148 -27.70 3.00 -1.59
CA HIS A 148 -28.96 3.72 -1.38
C HIS A 148 -28.87 5.23 -1.72
N PRO A 149 -29.88 5.84 -2.38
CA PRO A 149 -29.85 7.25 -2.77
C PRO A 149 -29.68 8.23 -1.59
N GLN A 150 -30.18 7.88 -0.40
CA GLN A 150 -29.99 8.71 0.79
C GLN A 150 -28.53 8.72 1.26
N LEU A 151 -27.80 7.61 1.10
CA LEU A 151 -26.38 7.53 1.46
C LEU A 151 -25.53 8.37 0.50
N GLU A 152 -25.87 8.38 -0.78
CA GLU A 152 -25.26 9.28 -1.77
C GLU A 152 -25.50 10.75 -1.40
N LYS A 153 -26.75 11.12 -1.04
CA LYS A 153 -27.08 12.50 -0.67
C LYS A 153 -26.23 13.04 0.50
N TYR A 154 -25.89 12.18 1.47
CA TYR A 154 -25.17 12.56 2.68
C TYR A 154 -23.72 12.03 2.73
N TYR A 155 -23.13 11.62 1.60
CA TYR A 155 -21.83 10.93 1.59
C TYR A 155 -20.69 11.73 2.26
N LYS A 156 -20.67 13.06 2.16
CA LYS A 156 -19.68 13.92 2.84
C LYS A 156 -19.76 13.78 4.37
N TRP A 157 -20.97 13.74 4.91
CA TRP A 157 -21.21 13.53 6.34
C TRP A 157 -20.88 12.10 6.76
N LEU A 158 -21.11 11.11 5.90
CA LEU A 158 -20.66 9.73 6.14
C LEU A 158 -19.13 9.64 6.24
N ILE A 159 -18.38 10.39 5.42
CA ILE A 159 -16.90 10.44 5.51
C ILE A 159 -16.46 11.05 6.84
N VAL A 160 -17.03 12.19 7.23
CA VAL A 160 -16.72 12.83 8.51
C VAL A 160 -17.08 11.91 9.68
N GLY A 161 -18.25 11.28 9.64
CA GLY A 161 -18.69 10.31 10.65
C GLY A 161 -17.77 9.10 10.73
N PHE A 162 -17.32 8.55 9.60
CA PHE A 162 -16.38 7.43 9.55
C PHE A 162 -15.03 7.79 10.18
N ILE A 163 -14.51 8.98 9.90
CA ILE A 163 -13.25 9.48 10.49
C ILE A 163 -13.42 9.68 12.00
N ALA A 164 -14.49 10.35 12.43
CA ALA A 164 -14.78 10.57 13.84
C ALA A 164 -14.92 9.25 14.61
N PHE A 165 -15.69 8.30 14.07
CA PHE A 165 -15.88 6.97 14.64
C PHE A 165 -14.56 6.20 14.75
N SER A 166 -13.76 6.17 13.68
CA SER A 166 -12.45 5.50 13.68
C SER A 166 -11.50 6.13 14.71
N THR A 167 -11.55 7.45 14.85
CA THR A 167 -10.73 8.20 15.83
C THR A 167 -11.15 7.85 17.26
N ILE A 168 -12.45 7.74 17.53
CA ILE A 168 -12.97 7.35 18.84
C ILE A 168 -12.55 5.92 19.19
N ILE A 169 -12.69 4.97 18.26
CA ILE A 169 -12.23 3.59 18.46
C ILE A 169 -10.73 3.58 18.79
N PHE A 170 -9.93 4.29 17.99
CA PHE A 170 -8.49 4.37 18.21
C PHE A 170 -8.14 4.95 19.59
N ALA A 171 -8.81 6.02 20.00
CA ALA A 171 -8.60 6.66 21.30
C ALA A 171 -8.99 5.78 22.50
N ILE A 172 -9.98 4.90 22.34
CA ILE A 172 -10.45 3.99 23.40
C ILE A 172 -9.57 2.73 23.48
N VAL A 173 -9.23 2.11 22.33
CA VAL A 173 -8.52 0.83 22.30
C VAL A 173 -7.04 0.98 22.65
N GLY A 174 -6.38 2.05 22.21
CA GLY A 174 -5.03 2.39 22.68
C GLY A 174 -3.86 1.49 22.25
N GLU A 175 -4.03 0.61 21.26
CA GLU A 175 -2.99 -0.34 20.81
C GLU A 175 -2.69 -0.25 19.31
N PRO A 176 -1.84 0.70 18.86
CA PRO A 176 -1.59 0.93 17.44
C PRO A 176 -0.95 -0.29 16.74
N VAL A 177 -0.09 -1.05 17.44
CA VAL A 177 0.59 -2.21 16.87
C VAL A 177 -0.39 -3.37 16.67
N THR A 178 -1.20 -3.69 17.67
CA THR A 178 -2.24 -4.73 17.58
C THR A 178 -3.24 -4.40 16.48
N LEU A 179 -3.72 -3.15 16.43
CA LEU A 179 -4.62 -2.67 15.37
C LEU A 179 -3.98 -2.77 13.98
N LEU A 180 -2.68 -2.48 13.85
CA LEU A 180 -1.94 -2.61 12.60
C LEU A 180 -1.84 -4.07 12.14
N ILE A 181 -1.56 -5.00 13.05
CA ILE A 181 -1.46 -6.45 12.75
C ILE A 181 -2.83 -7.00 12.32
N ILE A 182 -3.89 -6.67 13.05
CA ILE A 182 -5.26 -7.08 12.73
C ILE A 182 -5.68 -6.50 11.37
N ALA A 183 -5.49 -5.19 11.17
CA ALA A 183 -5.83 -4.53 9.91
C ALA A 183 -5.04 -5.11 8.72
N GLY A 184 -3.74 -5.37 8.89
CA GLY A 184 -2.90 -6.01 7.89
C GLY A 184 -3.40 -7.40 7.52
N SER A 185 -3.80 -8.20 8.50
CA SER A 185 -4.29 -9.56 8.28
C SER A 185 -5.65 -9.59 7.60
N VAL A 186 -6.59 -8.76 8.05
CA VAL A 186 -7.90 -8.59 7.40
C VAL A 186 -7.72 -8.13 5.96
N ASN A 187 -6.81 -7.18 5.71
CA ASN A 187 -6.49 -6.72 4.38
C ASN A 187 -5.89 -7.83 3.50
N GLY A 188 -5.02 -8.68 4.05
CA GLY A 188 -4.47 -9.86 3.36
C GLY A 188 -5.55 -10.86 2.90
N LEU A 189 -6.65 -10.99 3.65
CA LEU A 189 -7.77 -11.86 3.32
C LEU A 189 -8.75 -11.24 2.31
N ILE A 190 -8.94 -9.92 2.35
CA ILE A 190 -9.83 -9.20 1.44
C ILE A 190 -9.26 -9.15 0.01
N LEU A 191 -7.93 -9.15 -0.12
CA LEU A 191 -7.25 -8.93 -1.38
C LEU A 191 -7.52 -10.05 -2.43
N PRO A 192 -7.43 -11.35 -2.10
CA PRO A 192 -7.85 -12.42 -3.01
C PRO A 192 -9.29 -12.29 -3.50
N LEU A 193 -10.22 -11.90 -2.61
CA LEU A 193 -11.64 -11.76 -2.96
C LEU A 193 -11.85 -10.59 -3.92
N THR A 194 -11.25 -9.44 -3.61
CA THR A 194 -11.38 -8.22 -4.42
C THR A 194 -10.69 -8.38 -5.77
N LEU A 195 -9.41 -8.75 -5.81
CA LEU A 195 -8.68 -8.94 -7.06
C LEU A 195 -9.26 -10.10 -7.88
N GLY A 196 -9.62 -11.22 -7.25
CA GLY A 196 -10.28 -12.33 -7.92
C GLY A 196 -11.58 -11.93 -8.59
N SER A 197 -12.42 -11.13 -7.91
CA SER A 197 -13.66 -10.60 -8.49
C SER A 197 -13.41 -9.72 -9.72
N VAL A 198 -12.37 -8.88 -9.68
CA VAL A 198 -11.98 -8.00 -10.80
C VAL A 198 -11.47 -8.81 -11.98
N LEU A 199 -10.63 -9.83 -11.75
CA LEU A 199 -10.13 -10.70 -12.82
C LEU A 199 -11.26 -11.47 -13.49
N LEU A 200 -12.22 -11.99 -12.72
CA LEU A 200 -13.41 -12.63 -13.28
C LEU A 200 -14.27 -11.63 -14.07
N ALA A 201 -14.47 -10.43 -13.54
CA ALA A 201 -15.22 -9.36 -14.21
C ALA A 201 -14.54 -8.93 -15.53
N SER A 202 -13.20 -8.89 -15.56
CA SER A 202 -12.41 -8.50 -16.74
C SER A 202 -12.63 -9.41 -17.97
N ARG A 203 -13.18 -10.61 -17.77
CA ARG A 203 -13.49 -11.59 -18.82
C ARG A 203 -14.97 -11.67 -19.16
N LYS A 204 -15.85 -11.06 -18.37
CA LYS A 204 -17.29 -11.06 -18.61
C LYS A 204 -17.64 -9.95 -19.61
N LYS A 205 -18.07 -10.33 -20.82
CA LYS A 205 -18.57 -9.39 -21.84
C LYS A 205 -19.70 -8.49 -21.31
N SER A 206 -20.54 -8.99 -20.41
CA SER A 206 -21.60 -8.19 -19.77
C SER A 206 -21.08 -7.05 -18.89
N VAL A 207 -19.78 -7.05 -18.53
CA VAL A 207 -19.15 -6.02 -17.70
C VAL A 207 -18.21 -5.14 -18.53
N VAL A 208 -17.28 -5.75 -19.29
CA VAL A 208 -16.25 -5.01 -20.05
C VAL A 208 -16.66 -4.66 -21.48
N GLY A 209 -17.80 -5.15 -21.96
CA GLY A 209 -18.22 -4.97 -23.36
C GLY A 209 -17.34 -5.76 -24.32
N GLU A 210 -16.93 -5.11 -25.42
CA GLU A 210 -16.09 -5.72 -26.46
C GLU A 210 -14.58 -5.53 -26.21
N TYR A 211 -14.20 -4.73 -25.21
CA TYR A 211 -12.82 -4.56 -24.80
C TYR A 211 -12.20 -5.87 -24.31
N LYS A 212 -10.96 -6.14 -24.73
CA LYS A 212 -10.19 -7.32 -24.33
C LYS A 212 -8.92 -6.92 -23.62
N HIS A 213 -8.84 -7.25 -22.34
CA HIS A 213 -7.60 -7.11 -21.58
C HIS A 213 -6.52 -8.06 -22.13
N PRO A 214 -5.25 -7.60 -22.18
CA PRO A 214 -4.14 -8.45 -22.57
C PRO A 214 -4.01 -9.70 -21.68
N ALA A 215 -3.72 -10.86 -22.29
CA ALA A 215 -3.64 -12.14 -21.57
C ALA A 215 -2.55 -12.16 -20.48
N TRP A 216 -1.45 -11.42 -20.68
CA TRP A 216 -0.38 -11.33 -19.69
C TRP A 216 -0.86 -10.67 -18.38
N MET A 217 -1.71 -9.63 -18.44
CA MET A 217 -2.26 -8.99 -17.24
C MET A 217 -3.10 -9.98 -16.42
N LEU A 218 -3.84 -10.85 -17.10
CA LEU A 218 -4.63 -11.89 -16.44
C LEU A 218 -3.72 -12.92 -15.75
N ILE A 219 -2.65 -13.37 -16.41
CA ILE A 219 -1.69 -14.32 -15.83
C ILE A 219 -1.05 -13.73 -14.58
N PHE A 220 -0.52 -12.50 -14.64
CA PHE A 220 0.07 -11.84 -13.47
C PHE A 220 -0.97 -11.57 -12.38
N GLY A 221 -2.21 -11.23 -12.75
CA GLY A 221 -3.30 -11.09 -11.80
C GLY A 221 -3.59 -12.39 -11.03
N ILE A 222 -3.65 -13.52 -11.73
CA ILE A 222 -3.85 -14.84 -11.10
C ILE A 222 -2.69 -15.17 -10.16
N VAL A 223 -1.44 -14.93 -10.57
CA VAL A 223 -0.27 -15.11 -9.72
C VAL A 223 -0.37 -14.25 -8.46
N ALA A 224 -0.76 -12.98 -8.60
CA ALA A 224 -0.96 -12.08 -7.47
C ALA A 224 -2.06 -12.56 -6.51
N VAL A 225 -3.17 -13.11 -7.03
CA VAL A 225 -4.20 -13.76 -6.20
C VAL A 225 -3.62 -14.94 -5.42
N VAL A 226 -2.85 -15.82 -6.06
CA VAL A 226 -2.23 -16.97 -5.38
C VAL A 226 -1.28 -16.52 -4.27
N VAL A 227 -0.38 -15.57 -4.57
CA VAL A 227 0.58 -15.03 -3.58
C VAL A 227 -0.15 -14.41 -2.39
N THR A 228 -1.24 -13.69 -2.65
CA THR A 228 -1.99 -13.00 -1.58
C THR A 228 -2.85 -13.95 -0.76
N VAL A 229 -3.34 -15.05 -1.35
CA VAL A 229 -3.95 -16.15 -0.58
C VAL A 229 -2.94 -16.77 0.39
N VAL A 230 -1.72 -17.07 -0.08
CA VAL A 230 -0.65 -17.60 0.77
C VAL A 230 -0.31 -16.61 1.89
N ALA A 231 -0.16 -15.33 1.56
CA ALA A 231 0.08 -14.28 2.53
C ALA A 231 -1.04 -14.19 3.59
N GLY A 232 -2.31 -14.25 3.16
CA GLY A 232 -3.47 -14.22 4.05
C GLY A 232 -3.51 -15.41 5.01
N VAL A 233 -3.19 -16.62 4.54
CA VAL A 233 -3.12 -17.83 5.38
C VAL A 233 -2.01 -17.70 6.43
N LEU A 234 -0.82 -17.26 6.04
CA LEU A 234 0.29 -17.03 6.96
C LEU A 234 -0.05 -15.97 8.02
N SER A 235 -0.75 -14.90 7.60
CA SER A 235 -1.19 -13.83 8.51
C SER A 235 -2.18 -14.34 9.57
N LEU A 236 -3.10 -15.22 9.17
CA LEU A 236 -4.06 -15.84 10.10
C LEU A 236 -3.37 -16.76 11.12
N GLN A 237 -2.35 -17.51 10.71
CA GLN A 237 -1.56 -18.34 11.61
C GLN A 237 -0.82 -17.46 12.66
N GLY A 238 -0.31 -16.30 12.23
CA GLY A 238 0.31 -15.32 13.13
C GLY A 238 -0.66 -14.74 14.17
N ILE A 239 -1.90 -14.40 13.77
CA ILE A 239 -2.93 -13.92 14.71
C ILE A 239 -3.34 -15.01 15.70
N ALA A 240 -3.48 -16.27 15.27
CA ALA A 240 -3.85 -17.37 16.16
C ALA A 240 -2.84 -17.58 17.29
N GLY A 241 -1.56 -17.26 17.06
CA GLY A 241 -0.52 -17.27 18.10
C GLY A 241 -0.60 -16.09 19.07
N LEU A 242 -1.08 -14.92 18.64
CA LEU A 242 -1.21 -13.72 19.49
C LEU A 242 -2.35 -13.84 20.52
N TRP A 243 -3.36 -14.68 20.27
CA TRP A 243 -4.48 -14.90 21.20
C TRP A 243 -4.17 -16.00 22.24
N GLN A 244 -3.08 -16.75 22.09
CA GLN A 244 -2.66 -17.77 23.06
C GLN A 244 -1.64 -17.26 24.10
N GLY A 245 -1.33 -15.96 24.08
CA GLY A 245 -0.43 -15.29 25.02
C GLY A 245 -1.16 -14.36 25.98
#